data_AF-A0A2N5JA27-F1
#
_entry.id   AF-A0A2N5JA27-F1
#
_cell.length_a   1.000
_cell.length_b   1.000
_cell.length_c   1.000
_cell.angle_alpha   90.00
_cell.angle_beta   90.00
_cell.angle_gamma   90.00
#
_symmetry.space_group_name_H-M   'P 1'
#
loop_
_entity.id
_entity.type
_entity.pdbx_description
1 polymer ?
#
loop_
_entity_poly.entity_id
_entity_poly.type
_entity_poly.pdbx_seq_one_letter_code
_entity_poly.pdbx_strand_id
1 'polypeptide(L)'
;MNGSRWKWQAVRLLQSLHRRNGLRVMLFVVYVVVVYRFLISGIDPSVFIGMFRSSDSPFTPGLAYNMYALAYVLFGVAIPLEQFSEWLSVPECMVYVRRGRGPGRFLAYLLMITAYCVIYTLIQAMIQQIMFPDENPVAFVGSAVCATCVLLIAMLIANFGYLMGSRIAGYFVMAALLGLLMSFSGLQRWLLASGLAHAPNWIPVAALTIPICAAVNLIAFDRMQIL
;
A
#
# COMPACT_ATOMS: atom_id res chain seq x y z
N MET A 1 28.11 -18.87 -1.19
CA MET A 1 28.46 -17.61 -0.48
C MET A 1 27.35 -16.52 -0.55
N ASN A 2 26.05 -16.86 -0.41
CA ASN A 2 24.94 -15.89 -0.55
C ASN A 2 24.40 -15.31 0.77
N GLY A 3 24.70 -15.94 1.92
CA GLY A 3 24.13 -15.53 3.22
C GLY A 3 24.69 -14.23 3.79
N SER A 4 25.92 -13.83 3.43
CA SER A 4 26.53 -12.59 3.95
C SER A 4 25.97 -11.33 3.29
N ARG A 5 25.60 -11.39 2.00
CA ARG A 5 25.04 -10.24 1.26
C ARG A 5 23.69 -9.78 1.80
N TRP A 6 22.82 -10.73 2.15
CA TRP A 6 21.52 -10.44 2.78
C TRP A 6 21.68 -9.77 4.14
N LYS A 7 22.63 -10.22 4.96
CA LYS A 7 22.91 -9.60 6.27
C LYS A 7 23.33 -8.15 6.13
N TRP A 8 24.22 -7.82 5.18
CA TRP A 8 24.66 -6.43 4.96
C TRP A 8 23.59 -5.52 4.35
N GLN A 9 22.69 -6.07 3.54
CA GLN A 9 21.52 -5.34 3.04
C GLN A 9 20.50 -5.08 4.15
N ALA A 10 20.24 -6.06 5.02
CA ALA A 10 19.35 -5.93 6.17
C ALA A 10 19.89 -4.93 7.21
N VAL A 11 21.19 -4.94 7.51
CA VAL A 11 21.81 -4.00 8.46
C VAL A 11 21.73 -2.55 7.97
N ARG A 12 21.93 -2.30 6.66
CA ARG A 12 21.74 -0.96 6.08
C ARG A 12 20.29 -0.50 6.12
N LEU A 13 19.35 -1.42 5.88
CA LEU A 13 17.92 -1.15 6.02
C LEU A 13 17.58 -0.80 7.48
N LEU A 14 18.15 -1.53 8.45
CA LEU A 14 18.02 -1.27 9.89
C LEU A 14 18.60 0.08 10.32
N GLN A 15 19.75 0.48 9.77
CA GLN A 15 20.34 1.79 10.07
C GLN A 15 19.49 2.94 9.50
N SER A 16 18.86 2.75 8.33
CA SER A 16 17.89 3.74 7.83
C SER A 16 16.59 3.78 8.64
N LEU A 17 16.20 2.67 9.31
CA LEU A 17 15.10 2.70 10.29
C LEU A 17 15.39 3.76 11.38
N HIS A 18 16.59 3.73 11.97
CA HIS A 18 16.89 4.51 13.17
C HIS A 18 16.78 6.04 12.98
N ARG A 19 17.10 6.55 11.79
CA ARG A 19 17.19 8.00 11.53
C ARG A 19 15.82 8.72 11.50
N ARG A 20 14.72 8.01 11.23
CA ARG A 20 13.36 8.59 11.16
C ARG A 20 12.38 7.96 12.14
N ASN A 21 12.87 7.19 13.12
CA ASN A 21 12.01 6.49 14.08
C ASN A 21 11.05 7.41 14.83
N GLY A 22 11.47 8.62 15.21
CA GLY A 22 10.59 9.58 15.90
C GLY A 22 9.35 9.96 15.08
N LEU A 23 9.53 10.28 13.79
CA LEU A 23 8.42 10.63 12.90
C LEU A 23 7.49 9.43 12.64
N ARG A 24 8.06 8.23 12.55
CA ARG A 24 7.28 6.99 12.36
C ARG A 24 6.43 6.67 13.58
N VAL A 25 6.99 6.82 14.78
CA VAL A 25 6.25 6.65 16.03
C VAL A 25 5.13 7.68 16.11
N MET A 26 5.38 8.94 15.77
CA MET A 26 4.33 9.97 15.76
C MET A 26 3.20 9.63 14.78
N LEU A 27 3.52 9.25 13.54
CA LEU A 27 2.53 8.83 12.54
C LEU A 27 1.75 7.59 13.01
N PHE A 28 2.44 6.63 13.64
CA PHE A 28 1.83 5.43 14.17
C PHE A 28 0.86 5.74 15.31
N VAL A 29 1.21 6.64 16.24
CA VAL A 29 0.33 7.08 17.33
C VAL A 29 -0.93 7.73 16.78
N VAL A 30 -0.80 8.63 15.80
CA VAL A 30 -1.96 9.25 15.15
C VAL A 30 -2.84 8.19 14.48
N TYR A 31 -2.22 7.22 13.80
CA TYR A 31 -2.95 6.15 13.14
C TYR A 31 -3.72 5.27 14.14
N VAL A 32 -3.13 4.93 15.28
CA VAL A 32 -3.81 4.19 16.36
C VAL A 32 -5.06 4.92 16.84
N VAL A 33 -5.01 6.25 16.98
CA VAL A 33 -6.19 7.06 17.35
C VAL A 33 -7.29 6.97 16.29
N VAL A 34 -6.94 6.98 15.00
CA VAL A 34 -7.91 6.84 13.89
C VAL A 34 -8.55 5.46 13.89
N VAL A 35 -7.75 4.40 14.07
CA VAL A 35 -8.26 3.01 14.17
C VAL A 35 -9.15 2.85 15.39
N TYR A 36 -8.78 3.43 16.53
CA TYR A 36 -9.61 3.41 17.74
C TYR A 36 -10.95 4.10 17.52
N ARG A 37 -10.95 5.27 16.84
CA ARG A 37 -12.18 5.97 16.45
C ARG A 37 -13.05 5.12 15.53
N PHE A 38 -12.46 4.40 14.57
CA PHE A 38 -13.19 3.48 13.70
C PHE A 38 -13.87 2.37 14.50
N LEU A 39 -13.15 1.72 15.42
CA LEU A 39 -13.69 0.62 16.23
C LEU A 39 -14.90 1.04 17.07
N ILE A 40 -14.99 2.30 17.49
CA ILE A 40 -16.12 2.82 18.30
C ILE A 40 -17.23 3.42 17.42
N SER A 41 -16.97 3.68 16.13
CA SER A 41 -17.92 4.37 15.24
C SER A 41 -19.17 3.58 14.87
N GLY A 42 -19.25 2.29 15.21
CA GLY A 42 -20.43 1.44 14.95
C GLY A 42 -20.62 1.07 13.48
N ILE A 43 -19.58 1.23 12.66
CA ILE A 43 -19.55 0.81 11.25
C ILE A 43 -19.48 -0.71 11.17
N ASP A 44 -20.12 -1.31 10.14
CA ASP A 44 -20.19 -2.78 9.97
C ASP A 44 -18.82 -3.45 10.19
N PRO A 45 -18.70 -4.32 11.20
CA PRO A 45 -17.44 -4.94 11.58
C PRO A 45 -17.00 -6.04 10.60
N SER A 46 -17.93 -6.56 9.80
CA SER A 46 -17.73 -7.64 8.82
C SER A 46 -16.89 -7.26 7.60
N VAL A 47 -16.64 -5.97 7.43
CA VAL A 47 -15.85 -5.42 6.34
C VAL A 47 -14.62 -4.75 6.92
N PHE A 48 -13.45 -5.16 6.44
CA PHE A 48 -12.16 -4.62 6.85
C PHE A 48 -12.10 -3.10 6.68
N ILE A 49 -11.50 -2.40 7.65
CA ILE A 49 -11.39 -0.92 7.70
C ILE A 49 -10.86 -0.30 6.39
N GLY A 50 -9.95 -0.99 5.70
CA GLY A 50 -9.30 -0.51 4.49
C GLY A 50 -10.08 -0.70 3.18
N MET A 51 -11.22 -1.40 3.22
CA MET A 51 -12.03 -1.68 2.04
C MET A 51 -12.92 -0.48 1.71
N PHE A 52 -12.96 -0.08 0.43
CA PHE A 52 -13.90 0.93 -0.04
C PHE A 52 -15.33 0.37 -0.06
N ARG A 53 -16.29 1.22 0.29
CA ARG A 53 -17.70 0.88 0.47
C ARG A 53 -18.55 1.83 -0.38
N SER A 54 -19.54 1.28 -1.07
CA SER A 54 -20.54 2.12 -1.73
C SER A 54 -21.54 2.65 -0.71
N SER A 55 -21.77 3.97 -0.72
CA SER A 55 -22.88 4.57 0.01
C SER A 55 -24.19 4.21 -0.68
N ASP A 56 -25.15 3.67 0.07
CA ASP A 56 -26.52 3.42 -0.41
C ASP A 56 -27.40 4.65 -0.22
N SER A 57 -27.09 5.49 0.78
CA SER A 57 -27.78 6.76 1.01
C SER A 57 -27.31 7.85 0.04
N PRO A 58 -28.23 8.58 -0.62
CA PRO A 58 -27.89 9.72 -1.48
C PRO A 58 -27.44 10.97 -0.70
N PHE A 59 -27.68 11.00 0.62
CA PHE A 59 -27.39 12.14 1.49
C PHE A 59 -25.98 12.13 2.09
N THR A 60 -25.24 11.02 1.97
CA THR A 60 -23.87 10.89 2.48
C THR A 60 -22.90 10.88 1.30
N PRO A 61 -22.00 11.88 1.19
CA PRO A 61 -21.01 11.89 0.12
C PRO A 61 -20.09 10.66 0.26
N GLY A 62 -19.82 9.98 -0.86
CA GLY A 62 -19.04 8.74 -0.88
C GLY A 62 -17.66 8.86 -0.22
N LEU A 63 -17.03 10.04 -0.35
CA LEU A 63 -15.73 10.33 0.25
C LEU A 63 -15.80 10.34 1.79
N ALA A 64 -16.85 10.93 2.38
CA ALA A 64 -17.02 10.99 3.84
C ALA A 64 -17.28 9.59 4.41
N TYR A 65 -18.04 8.76 3.68
CA TYR A 65 -18.30 7.37 4.05
C TYR A 65 -17.03 6.50 4.01
N ASN A 66 -16.10 6.81 3.11
CA ASN A 66 -14.86 6.06 2.90
C ASN A 66 -13.62 6.67 3.59
N MET A 67 -13.81 7.58 4.55
CA MET A 67 -12.69 8.29 5.18
C MET A 67 -11.70 7.34 5.87
N TYR A 68 -12.18 6.26 6.50
CA TYR A 68 -11.32 5.29 7.16
C TYR A 68 -10.52 4.42 6.18
N ALA A 69 -11.11 4.04 5.06
CA ALA A 69 -10.41 3.34 3.98
C ALA A 69 -9.32 4.22 3.36
N LEU A 70 -9.61 5.52 3.20
CA LEU A 70 -8.64 6.50 2.75
C LEU A 70 -7.51 6.69 3.77
N ALA A 71 -7.84 6.83 5.05
CA ALA A 71 -6.85 6.95 6.13
C ALA A 71 -5.95 5.71 6.19
N TYR A 72 -6.53 4.51 6.11
CA TYR A 72 -5.82 3.25 6.06
C TYR A 72 -4.72 3.26 4.98
N VAL A 73 -5.06 3.65 3.75
CA VAL A 73 -4.10 3.71 2.64
C VAL A 73 -3.06 4.82 2.84
N LEU A 74 -3.48 6.02 3.23
CA LEU A 74 -2.57 7.14 3.43
C LEU A 74 -1.52 6.86 4.52
N PHE A 75 -1.93 6.33 5.67
CA PHE A 75 -1.00 5.94 6.72
C PHE A 75 -0.15 4.73 6.31
N GLY A 76 -0.72 3.77 5.58
CA GLY A 76 0.03 2.66 5.01
C GLY A 76 1.16 3.12 4.08
N VAL A 77 0.94 4.18 3.30
CA VAL A 77 1.97 4.80 2.45
C VAL A 77 2.94 5.70 3.24
N ALA A 78 2.46 6.41 4.26
CA ALA A 78 3.25 7.39 5.00
C ALA A 78 4.22 6.76 6.01
N ILE A 79 3.83 5.69 6.71
CA ILE A 79 4.65 5.01 7.74
C ILE A 79 6.06 4.63 7.24
N PRO A 80 6.25 4.05 6.03
CA PRO A 80 7.59 3.70 5.55
C PRO A 80 8.42 4.93 5.18
N LEU A 81 7.84 6.12 5.04
CA LEU A 81 8.53 7.39 4.73
C LEU A 81 9.50 7.26 3.54
N GLU A 82 9.01 6.75 2.41
CA GLU A 82 9.81 6.56 1.18
C GLU A 82 10.99 5.57 1.33
N GLN A 83 11.08 4.79 2.42
CA GLN A 83 12.26 3.93 2.65
C GLN A 83 12.50 2.91 1.54
N PHE A 84 11.44 2.37 0.93
CA PHE A 84 11.57 1.39 -0.16
C PHE A 84 12.13 2.03 -1.43
N SER A 85 11.71 3.25 -1.77
CA SER A 85 12.22 3.98 -2.92
C SER A 85 13.64 4.50 -2.67
N GLU A 86 13.95 4.97 -1.46
CA GLU A 86 15.31 5.30 -1.03
C GLU A 86 16.23 4.07 -1.17
N TRP A 87 15.83 2.91 -0.64
CA TRP A 87 16.59 1.66 -0.75
C TRP A 87 16.84 1.25 -2.19
N LEU A 88 15.87 1.41 -3.08
CA LEU A 88 16.02 1.11 -4.50
C LEU A 88 16.98 2.09 -5.21
N SER A 89 16.95 3.37 -4.81
CA SER A 89 17.74 4.44 -5.43
C SER A 89 19.23 4.46 -5.03
N VAL A 90 19.59 3.99 -3.83
CA VAL A 90 20.98 4.04 -3.35
C VAL A 90 21.90 3.15 -4.19
N PRO A 91 22.94 3.70 -4.86
CA PRO A 91 23.89 2.91 -5.62
C PRO A 91 24.69 1.96 -4.71
N GLU A 92 25.06 0.78 -5.23
CA GLU A 92 26.00 -0.11 -4.52
C GLU A 92 27.41 0.46 -4.61
N CYS A 93 27.72 1.40 -3.71
CA CYS A 93 29.08 1.89 -3.54
C CYS A 93 29.85 0.92 -2.64
N MET A 94 30.38 -0.17 -3.21
CA MET A 94 31.62 -0.73 -2.70
C MET A 94 32.76 -0.08 -3.46
N VAL A 95 33.73 0.43 -2.70
CA VAL A 95 34.91 1.17 -3.16
C VAL A 95 35.54 0.42 -4.36
N TYR A 96 35.65 1.13 -5.49
CA TYR A 96 36.23 0.75 -6.79
C TYR A 96 35.39 0.14 -7.92
N VAL A 97 34.16 -0.37 -7.74
CA VAL A 97 33.35 -0.81 -8.91
C VAL A 97 31.88 -0.41 -8.75
N ARG A 98 31.41 0.56 -9.56
CA ARG A 98 29.98 0.80 -9.76
C ARG A 98 29.40 -0.44 -10.46
N ARG A 99 28.85 -1.38 -9.69
CA ARG A 99 28.09 -2.50 -10.26
C ARG A 99 26.69 -2.00 -10.61
N GLY A 100 26.25 -2.26 -11.84
CA GLY A 100 24.90 -1.91 -12.30
C GLY A 100 23.82 -2.49 -11.39
N ARG A 101 22.68 -1.80 -11.26
CA ARG A 101 21.58 -2.25 -10.42
C ARG A 101 20.91 -3.45 -11.10
N GLY A 102 21.17 -4.67 -10.64
CA GLY A 102 20.63 -5.87 -11.31
C GLY A 102 19.12 -6.08 -11.14
N PRO A 103 18.45 -6.79 -12.06
CA PRO A 103 16.99 -7.05 -12.00
C PRO A 103 16.54 -7.80 -10.73
N GLY A 104 17.44 -8.60 -10.13
CA GLY A 104 17.17 -9.26 -8.85
C GLY A 104 16.93 -8.28 -7.69
N ARG A 105 17.48 -7.06 -7.75
CA ARG A 105 17.25 -6.03 -6.73
C ARG A 105 15.85 -5.42 -6.84
N PHE A 106 15.35 -5.27 -8.07
CA PHE A 106 13.96 -4.85 -8.32
C PHE A 106 12.97 -5.91 -7.83
N LEU A 107 13.24 -7.20 -8.08
CA LEU A 107 12.42 -8.29 -7.56
C LEU A 107 12.40 -8.31 -6.03
N ALA A 108 13.56 -8.12 -5.38
CA ALA A 108 13.65 -8.03 -3.93
C ALA A 108 12.87 -6.82 -3.38
N TYR A 109 12.92 -5.68 -4.06
CA TYR A 109 12.11 -4.50 -3.73
C TYR A 109 10.60 -4.78 -3.83
N LEU A 110 10.16 -5.43 -4.90
CA LEU A 110 8.76 -5.76 -5.11
C LEU A 110 8.27 -6.73 -4.01
N LEU A 111 9.08 -7.73 -3.66
CA LEU A 111 8.81 -8.64 -2.54
C LEU A 111 8.74 -7.89 -1.20
N MET A 112 9.66 -6.97 -0.93
CA MET A 112 9.64 -6.19 0.32
C MET A 112 8.37 -5.33 0.45
N ILE A 113 7.93 -4.68 -0.64
CA ILE A 113 6.71 -3.86 -0.61
C ILE A 113 5.47 -4.74 -0.44
N THR A 114 5.38 -5.87 -1.17
CA THR A 114 4.24 -6.78 -1.02
C THR A 114 4.19 -7.36 0.38
N ALA A 115 5.32 -7.80 0.93
CA ALA A 115 5.43 -8.27 2.32
C ALA A 115 5.01 -7.20 3.33
N TYR A 116 5.45 -5.95 3.13
CA TYR A 116 5.03 -4.83 3.97
C TYR A 116 3.52 -4.61 3.94
N CYS A 117 2.91 -4.58 2.74
CA CYS A 117 1.48 -4.40 2.60
C CYS A 117 0.71 -5.52 3.31
N VAL A 118 1.13 -6.79 3.12
CA VAL A 118 0.50 -7.95 3.76
C VAL A 118 0.64 -7.91 5.29
N ILE A 119 1.81 -7.58 5.83
CA ILE A 119 2.02 -7.50 7.28
C ILE A 119 1.17 -6.37 7.88
N TYR A 120 1.15 -5.22 7.22
CA TYR A 120 0.36 -4.06 7.65
C TYR A 120 -1.14 -4.37 7.69
N THR A 121 -1.66 -5.08 6.68
CA THR A 121 -3.06 -5.49 6.61
C THR A 121 -3.37 -6.54 7.67
N LEU A 122 -2.49 -7.53 7.83
CA LEU A 122 -2.67 -8.64 8.77
C LEU A 122 -2.74 -8.15 10.22
N ILE A 123 -1.82 -7.25 10.63
CA ILE A 123 -1.85 -6.69 11.99
C ILE A 123 -3.19 -6.04 12.30
N GLN A 124 -3.74 -5.29 11.34
CA GLN A 124 -5.01 -4.60 11.53
C GLN A 124 -6.19 -5.54 11.47
N ALA A 125 -6.14 -6.53 10.59
CA ALA A 125 -7.17 -7.55 10.48
C ALA A 125 -7.28 -8.33 11.79
N MET A 126 -6.14 -8.69 12.40
CA MET A 126 -6.09 -9.33 13.72
C MET A 126 -6.71 -8.44 14.81
N ILE A 127 -6.38 -7.14 14.84
CA ILE A 127 -6.96 -6.20 15.82
C ILE A 127 -8.48 -6.12 15.67
N GLN A 128 -8.97 -5.99 14.42
CA GLN A 128 -10.41 -5.90 14.14
C GLN A 128 -11.13 -7.19 14.52
N GLN A 129 -10.56 -8.36 14.21
CA GLN A 129 -11.14 -9.67 14.52
C GLN A 129 -11.15 -10.00 16.02
N ILE A 130 -10.16 -9.52 16.79
CA ILE A 130 -10.13 -9.67 18.25
C ILE A 130 -11.25 -8.84 18.90
N MET A 131 -11.50 -7.63 18.39
CA MET A 131 -12.53 -6.72 18.91
C MET A 131 -13.94 -7.18 18.51
N PHE A 132 -14.10 -7.62 17.27
CA PHE A 132 -15.38 -8.05 16.70
C PHE A 132 -15.19 -9.41 16.04
N PRO A 133 -15.48 -10.51 16.76
CA PRO A 133 -15.41 -11.84 16.18
C PRO A 133 -16.50 -11.98 15.11
N ASP A 134 -16.06 -12.03 13.86
CA ASP A 134 -16.94 -12.01 12.68
C ASP A 134 -17.69 -13.32 12.48
N GLU A 135 -18.98 -13.23 12.12
CA GLU A 135 -19.79 -14.39 11.73
C GLU A 135 -19.50 -14.88 10.29
N ASN A 136 -18.97 -14.00 9.42
CA ASN A 136 -18.71 -14.27 8.00
C ASN A 136 -17.23 -14.10 7.60
N PRO A 137 -16.36 -15.09 7.89
CA PRO A 137 -14.92 -14.96 7.70
C PRO A 137 -14.49 -14.78 6.23
N VAL A 138 -15.28 -15.29 5.28
CA VAL A 138 -14.97 -15.21 3.84
C VAL A 138 -15.07 -13.78 3.33
N ALA A 139 -16.11 -13.04 3.73
CA ALA A 139 -16.31 -11.66 3.33
C ALA A 139 -15.23 -10.75 3.92
N PHE A 140 -14.89 -10.97 5.19
CA PHE A 140 -13.83 -10.25 5.87
C PHE A 140 -12.47 -10.44 5.18
N VAL A 141 -12.07 -11.68 4.92
CA VAL A 141 -10.80 -11.99 4.22
C VAL A 141 -10.78 -11.37 2.82
N GLY A 142 -11.88 -11.48 2.06
CA GLY A 142 -11.98 -10.86 0.73
C GLY A 142 -11.76 -9.33 0.79
N SER A 143 -12.33 -8.68 1.81
CA SER A 143 -12.17 -7.24 2.01
C SER A 143 -10.75 -6.83 2.42
N ALA A 144 -10.08 -7.63 3.25
CA ALA A 144 -8.68 -7.43 3.64
C ALA A 144 -7.73 -7.59 2.44
N VAL A 145 -7.97 -8.59 1.58
CA VAL A 145 -7.19 -8.79 0.35
C VAL A 145 -7.35 -7.61 -0.60
N CYS A 146 -8.57 -7.14 -0.81
CA CYS A 146 -8.83 -5.96 -1.64
C CYS A 146 -8.09 -4.71 -1.11
N ALA A 147 -8.18 -4.44 0.18
CA ALA A 147 -7.46 -3.34 0.82
C ALA A 147 -5.92 -3.47 0.69
N THR A 148 -5.40 -4.70 0.75
CA THR A 148 -3.97 -4.99 0.50
C THR A 148 -3.59 -4.60 -0.93
N CYS A 149 -4.41 -4.97 -1.92
CA CYS A 149 -4.18 -4.63 -3.33
C CYS A 149 -4.21 -3.12 -3.56
N VAL A 150 -5.19 -2.40 -2.99
CA VAL A 150 -5.29 -0.94 -3.11
C VAL A 150 -4.06 -0.25 -2.51
N LEU A 151 -3.62 -0.69 -1.32
CA LEU A 151 -2.41 -0.18 -0.69
C LEU A 151 -1.16 -0.45 -1.53
N LEU A 152 -1.03 -1.66 -2.09
CA LEU A 152 0.09 -2.03 -2.96
C LEU A 152 0.15 -1.15 -4.22
N ILE A 153 -0.99 -0.92 -4.86
CA ILE A 153 -1.09 -0.03 -6.03
C ILE A 153 -0.71 1.41 -5.64
N ALA A 154 -1.22 1.92 -4.51
CA ALA A 154 -0.88 3.25 -4.03
C ALA A 154 0.62 3.42 -3.75
N MET A 155 1.26 2.42 -3.12
CA MET A 155 2.70 2.39 -2.89
C MET A 155 3.49 2.41 -4.21
N LEU A 156 3.08 1.61 -5.20
CA LEU A 156 3.73 1.58 -6.52
C LEU A 156 3.61 2.92 -7.27
N ILE A 157 2.47 3.60 -7.18
CA ILE A 157 2.27 4.93 -7.79
C ILE A 157 3.14 5.98 -7.10
N ALA A 158 3.15 6.02 -5.77
CA ALA A 158 3.99 6.93 -5.01
C ALA A 158 5.49 6.73 -5.32
N ASN A 159 5.92 5.47 -5.39
CA ASN A 159 7.31 5.13 -5.71
C ASN A 159 7.69 5.49 -7.15
N PHE A 160 6.77 5.39 -8.10
CA PHE A 160 7.00 5.84 -9.46
C PHE A 160 7.31 7.35 -9.52
N GLY A 161 6.55 8.17 -8.80
CA GLY A 161 6.83 9.61 -8.73
C GLY A 161 8.18 9.94 -8.10
N TYR A 162 8.59 9.16 -7.08
CA TYR A 162 9.94 9.28 -6.53
C TYR A 162 11.02 8.94 -7.56
N LEU A 163 10.86 7.83 -8.30
CA LEU A 163 11.83 7.39 -9.32
C LEU A 163 11.92 8.36 -10.50
N MET A 164 10.83 9.05 -10.84
CA MET A 164 10.81 10.08 -11.89
C MET A 164 11.43 11.42 -11.45
N GLY A 165 11.84 11.55 -10.19
CA GLY A 165 12.43 12.77 -9.63
C GLY A 165 11.41 13.80 -9.17
N SER A 166 10.11 13.50 -9.22
CA SER A 166 9.01 14.40 -8.83
C SER A 166 8.12 13.77 -7.75
N ARG A 167 8.61 13.80 -6.51
CA ARG A 167 7.91 13.21 -5.34
C ARG A 167 6.47 13.73 -5.19
N ILE A 168 6.30 15.05 -5.31
CA ILE A 168 5.00 15.72 -5.18
C ILE A 168 4.01 15.21 -6.22
N ALA A 169 4.45 15.00 -7.46
CA ALA A 169 3.59 14.51 -8.53
C ALA A 169 3.10 13.07 -8.25
N GLY A 170 3.99 12.19 -7.74
CA GLY A 170 3.61 10.83 -7.35
C GLY A 170 2.53 10.79 -6.27
N TYR A 171 2.71 11.58 -5.20
CA TYR A 171 1.73 11.69 -4.14
C TYR A 171 0.41 12.33 -4.60
N PHE A 172 0.48 13.34 -5.47
CA PHE A 172 -0.71 13.98 -6.03
C PHE A 172 -1.51 13.00 -6.89
N VAL A 173 -0.87 12.26 -7.79
CA VAL A 173 -1.53 11.25 -8.63
C VAL A 173 -2.14 10.15 -7.77
N MET A 174 -1.42 9.66 -6.77
CA MET A 174 -1.93 8.67 -5.82
C MET A 174 -3.16 9.19 -5.06
N ALA A 175 -3.10 10.40 -4.50
CA ALA A 175 -4.20 11.01 -3.78
C ALA A 175 -5.41 11.30 -4.68
N ALA A 176 -5.19 11.73 -5.93
CA ALA A 176 -6.25 11.97 -6.89
C ALA A 176 -6.96 10.67 -7.29
N LEU A 177 -6.21 9.59 -7.56
CA LEU A 177 -6.79 8.29 -7.90
C LEU A 177 -7.55 7.67 -6.73
N LEU A 178 -7.01 7.78 -5.51
CA LEU A 178 -7.74 7.36 -4.30
C LEU A 178 -8.99 8.22 -4.09
N GLY A 179 -8.89 9.54 -4.23
CA GLY A 179 -10.02 10.44 -4.13
C GLY A 179 -11.13 10.10 -5.12
N LEU A 180 -10.76 9.77 -6.36
CA LEU A 180 -11.69 9.32 -7.40
C LEU A 180 -12.34 7.98 -7.01
N LEU A 181 -11.54 6.98 -6.62
CA LEU A 181 -12.04 5.68 -6.17
C LEU A 181 -13.00 5.81 -4.98
N MET A 182 -12.71 6.71 -4.03
CA MET A 182 -13.52 6.91 -2.83
C MET A 182 -14.75 7.81 -3.05
N SER A 183 -14.75 8.66 -4.08
CA SER A 183 -15.85 9.60 -4.35
C SER A 183 -16.93 9.01 -5.27
N PHE A 184 -16.56 8.17 -6.24
CA PHE A 184 -17.49 7.68 -7.26
C PHE A 184 -18.14 6.35 -6.85
N SER A 185 -19.35 6.44 -6.30
CA SER A 185 -20.14 5.27 -5.86
C SER A 185 -20.45 4.29 -6.99
N GLY A 186 -20.66 4.78 -8.23
CA GLY A 186 -20.89 3.91 -9.39
C GLY A 186 -19.70 3.00 -9.70
N LEU A 187 -18.48 3.54 -9.61
CA LEU A 187 -17.25 2.77 -9.81
C LEU A 187 -17.04 1.75 -8.68
N GLN A 188 -17.33 2.14 -7.43
CA GLN A 188 -17.26 1.22 -6.28
C GLN A 188 -18.26 0.06 -6.42
N ARG A 189 -19.51 0.35 -6.76
CA ARG A 189 -20.54 -0.68 -6.98
C ARG A 189 -20.16 -1.62 -8.12
N TRP A 190 -19.61 -1.08 -9.20
CA TRP A 190 -19.14 -1.90 -10.32
C TRP A 190 -17.97 -2.81 -9.92
N LEU A 191 -17.02 -2.31 -9.13
CA LEU A 191 -15.89 -3.11 -8.62
C LEU A 191 -16.33 -4.21 -7.64
N LEU A 192 -17.36 -3.94 -6.84
CA LEU A 192 -17.92 -4.90 -5.88
C LEU A 192 -18.90 -5.88 -6.53
N ALA A 193 -19.46 -5.56 -7.69
CA ALA A 193 -20.36 -6.44 -8.42
C ALA A 193 -19.66 -7.75 -8.81
N SER A 194 -20.43 -8.85 -8.76
CA SER A 194 -19.99 -10.17 -9.22
C SER A 194 -19.85 -10.18 -10.74
N GLY A 195 -18.63 -10.45 -11.22
CA GLY A 195 -18.32 -10.59 -12.64
C GLY A 195 -18.60 -11.98 -13.20
N LEU A 196 -18.11 -12.21 -14.42
CA LEU A 196 -18.29 -13.42 -15.24
C LEU A 196 -17.90 -14.75 -14.53
N ALA A 197 -17.06 -14.70 -13.50
CA ALA A 197 -16.56 -15.87 -12.78
C ALA A 197 -17.14 -16.03 -11.36
N HIS A 198 -18.26 -15.38 -11.03
CA HIS A 198 -18.77 -15.24 -9.65
C HIS A 198 -17.78 -14.59 -8.66
N ALA A 199 -16.67 -14.08 -9.19
CA ALA A 199 -15.66 -13.34 -8.48
C ALA A 199 -15.95 -11.83 -8.62
N PRO A 200 -15.72 -11.02 -7.59
CA PRO A 200 -15.93 -9.58 -7.68
C PRO A 200 -14.95 -8.93 -8.68
N ASN A 201 -15.44 -7.92 -9.42
CA ASN A 201 -14.71 -7.28 -10.53
C ASN A 201 -13.39 -6.61 -10.09
N TRP A 202 -13.21 -6.30 -8.82
CA TRP A 202 -11.93 -5.76 -8.32
C TRP A 202 -10.76 -6.74 -8.48
N ILE A 203 -10.98 -8.06 -8.48
CA ILE A 203 -9.92 -9.07 -8.61
C ILE A 203 -9.19 -8.96 -9.95
N PRO A 204 -9.86 -9.04 -11.12
CA PRO A 204 -9.19 -8.91 -12.40
C PRO A 204 -8.58 -7.50 -12.58
N VAL A 205 -9.23 -6.45 -12.06
CA VAL A 205 -8.69 -5.08 -12.12
C VAL A 205 -7.39 -4.97 -11.31
N ALA A 206 -7.34 -5.52 -10.10
CA ALA A 206 -6.12 -5.55 -9.28
C ALA A 206 -5.03 -6.39 -9.96
N ALA A 207 -5.39 -7.57 -10.49
CA ALA A 207 -4.47 -8.47 -11.17
C ALA A 207 -3.83 -7.86 -12.42
N LEU A 208 -4.51 -6.92 -13.10
CA LEU A 208 -3.96 -6.17 -14.23
C LEU A 208 -3.20 -4.91 -13.80
N THR A 209 -3.72 -4.15 -12.85
CA THR A 209 -3.13 -2.86 -12.44
C THR A 209 -1.81 -3.03 -11.69
N ILE A 210 -1.67 -4.05 -10.84
CA ILE A 210 -0.43 -4.33 -10.10
C ILE A 210 0.76 -4.58 -11.06
N PRO A 211 0.69 -5.51 -12.03
CA PRO A 211 1.80 -5.75 -12.94
C PRO A 211 2.06 -4.56 -13.87
N ILE A 212 1.04 -3.81 -14.28
CA ILE A 212 1.23 -2.56 -15.04
C ILE A 212 2.04 -1.55 -14.20
N CYS A 213 1.64 -1.32 -12.95
CA CYS A 213 2.37 -0.41 -12.06
C CYS A 213 3.79 -0.91 -11.78
N ALA A 214 3.99 -2.22 -11.63
CA ALA A 214 5.31 -2.82 -11.46
C ALA A 214 6.18 -2.64 -12.72
N ALA A 215 5.63 -2.85 -13.91
CA ALA A 215 6.34 -2.63 -15.18
C ALA A 215 6.73 -1.17 -15.37
N VAL A 216 5.84 -0.23 -15.03
CA VAL A 216 6.14 1.21 -15.07
C VAL A 216 7.27 1.58 -14.10
N ASN A 217 7.27 1.00 -12.89
CA ASN A 217 8.36 1.18 -11.93
C ASN A 217 9.68 0.56 -12.43
N LEU A 218 9.62 -0.57 -13.13
CA LEU A 218 10.81 -1.20 -13.73
C LEU A 218 11.41 -0.30 -14.83
N ILE A 219 10.59 0.25 -15.72
CA ILE A 219 11.03 1.18 -16.77
C ILE A 219 11.68 2.43 -16.16
N ALA A 220 11.06 3.00 -15.13
CA ALA A 220 11.62 4.15 -14.41
C ALA A 220 12.95 3.80 -13.73
N PHE A 221 13.05 2.60 -13.15
CA PHE A 221 14.26 2.10 -12.52
C PHE A 221 15.40 1.89 -13.52
N ASP A 222 15.12 1.32 -14.70
CA ASP A 222 16.11 1.14 -15.77
C ASP A 222 16.61 2.49 -16.30
N ARG A 223 15.72 3.48 -16.46
CA ARG A 223 16.11 4.84 -16.83
C ARG A 223 17.09 5.46 -15.83
N MET A 224 16.86 5.22 -14.53
CA MET A 224 17.75 5.65 -13.45
C MET A 224 19.12 4.95 -13.44
N GLN A 225 19.32 3.85 -14.17
CA GLN A 225 20.63 3.21 -14.31
C GLN A 225 21.47 3.81 -15.43
N ILE A 226 20.82 4.44 -16.42
CA ILE A 226 21.46 5.03 -17.60
C ILE A 226 22.03 6.42 -17.29
N LEU A 227 21.42 7.14 -16.34
CA LEU A 227 21.85 8.44 -15.82
C LEU A 227 22.88 8.30 -14.70
#